data_AF-A0AAW1VKH3-F1
#
_entry.id   AF-A0AAW1VKH3-F1
#
_cell.length_a   1.000
_cell.length_b   1.000
_cell.length_c   1.000
_cell.angle_alpha   90.00
_cell.angle_beta   90.00
_cell.angle_gamma   90.00
#
_symmetry.space_group_name_H-M   'P 1'
#
loop_
_entity.id
_entity.type
_entity.pdbx_description
1 polymer ?
#
loop_
_entity_poly.entity_id
_entity_poly.type
_entity_poly.pdbx_seq_one_letter_code
_entity_poly.pdbx_strand_id
1 'polypeptide(L)'
;MLFNISVAFSLYHTFATAGSDGSFNFWDKDSKQRLKAMARCSQPIPCSTFNNDGSIFAYSVCYNWSKGAENHNPATAKNYIYLHVPQESEVTSKPRIATGGRK
;
A
#
# COMPACT_ATOMS: atom_id res chain seq x y z
N MET A 1 -19.59 6.16 6.35
CA MET A 1 -18.42 5.25 6.38
C MET A 1 -17.28 5.98 5.68
N LEU A 2 -16.31 6.53 6.42
CA LEU A 2 -15.19 7.25 5.82
C LEU A 2 -14.28 6.23 5.13
N PHE A 3 -14.33 6.16 3.79
CA PHE A 3 -13.36 5.42 3.00
C PHE A 3 -12.04 6.19 3.05
N ASN A 4 -11.22 5.92 4.08
CA ASN A 4 -9.86 6.43 4.13
C ASN A 4 -9.00 5.59 3.17
N ILE A 5 -8.69 6.18 2.03
CA ILE A 5 -7.64 5.74 1.12
C ILE A 5 -6.47 6.70 1.30
N SER A 6 -5.28 6.15 1.51
CA SER A 6 -4.03 6.90 1.51
C SER A 6 -3.30 6.65 0.20
N VAL A 7 -2.78 7.71 -0.40
CA VAL A 7 -1.97 7.65 -1.63
C VAL A 7 -0.62 8.29 -1.34
N ALA A 8 0.46 7.59 -1.65
CA ALA A 8 1.82 8.07 -1.50
C ALA A 8 2.54 7.99 -2.84
N PHE A 9 3.19 9.08 -3.25
CA PHE A 9 3.96 9.15 -4.49
C PHE A 9 5.45 8.94 -4.21
N SER A 10 6.10 8.12 -5.04
CA SER A 10 7.55 7.94 -5.04
C SER A 10 8.18 8.75 -6.18
N LEU A 11 9.47 9.07 -6.06
CA LEU A 11 10.24 9.74 -7.13
C LEU A 11 10.38 8.87 -8.39
N TYR A 12 10.25 7.56 -8.26
CA TYR A 12 10.50 6.58 -9.33
C TYR A 12 9.26 6.26 -10.18
N HIS A 13 8.41 7.25 -10.51
CA HIS A 13 7.21 7.07 -11.35
C HIS A 13 6.18 6.05 -10.83
N THR A 14 6.34 5.63 -9.57
CA THR A 14 5.45 4.69 -8.90
C THR A 14 4.68 5.39 -7.79
N PHE A 15 3.51 4.86 -7.46
CA PHE A 15 2.73 5.31 -6.32
C PHE A 15 2.14 4.12 -5.58
N ALA A 16 1.94 4.30 -4.28
CA ALA A 16 1.31 3.31 -3.43
C ALA A 16 -0.09 3.79 -3.03
N THR A 17 -1.03 2.86 -2.99
CA THR A 17 -2.36 3.10 -2.42
C THR A 17 -2.57 2.15 -1.26
N ALA A 18 -2.99 2.67 -0.12
CA ALA A 18 -3.36 1.87 1.05
C ALA A 18 -4.78 2.21 1.51
N GLY A 19 -5.45 1.28 2.19
CA GLY A 19 -6.83 1.51 2.57
C GLY A 19 -7.33 0.76 3.81
N SER A 20 -8.63 0.91 4.03
CA SER A 20 -9.35 0.33 5.17
C SER A 20 -9.49 -1.19 5.12
N ASP A 21 -9.22 -1.78 3.96
CA ASP A 21 -9.05 -3.22 3.84
C ASP A 21 -7.76 -3.71 4.55
N GLY A 22 -6.84 -2.82 4.91
CA GLY A 22 -5.59 -3.18 5.56
C GLY A 22 -4.54 -3.71 4.57
N SER A 23 -4.73 -3.49 3.27
CA SER A 23 -3.74 -3.82 2.25
C SER A 23 -3.19 -2.55 1.60
N PHE A 24 -2.01 -2.67 1.01
CA PHE A 24 -1.47 -1.64 0.14
C PHE A 24 -1.01 -2.24 -1.18
N ASN A 25 -1.05 -1.44 -2.24
CA ASN A 25 -0.73 -1.84 -3.60
C ASN A 25 0.25 -0.84 -4.20
N PHE A 26 1.26 -1.35 -4.91
CA PHE A 26 2.15 -0.54 -5.72
C PHE A 26 1.66 -0.48 -7.16
N TRP A 27 1.75 0.71 -7.74
CA TRP A 27 1.27 1.04 -9.07
C TRP A 27 2.38 1.74 -9.86
N ASP A 28 2.42 1.45 -11.15
CA ASP A 28 3.23 2.18 -12.12
C ASP A 28 2.31 3.18 -12.83
N LYS A 29 2.67 4.47 -12.73
CA LYS A 29 1.90 5.57 -13.33
C LYS A 29 1.93 5.52 -14.85
N ASP A 30 3.07 5.18 -15.43
CA ASP A 30 3.32 5.28 -16.87
C ASP A 30 2.71 4.09 -17.61
N SER A 31 2.85 2.89 -17.05
CA SER A 31 2.22 1.68 -17.61
C SER A 31 0.78 1.44 -17.14
N LYS A 32 0.25 2.30 -16.24
CA LYS A 32 -1.12 2.26 -15.70
C LYS A 32 -1.53 0.89 -15.16
N GLN A 33 -0.58 0.17 -14.58
CA GLN A 33 -0.80 -1.19 -14.09
C GLN A 33 -0.45 -1.32 -12.61
N ARG A 34 -1.12 -2.27 -11.96
CA ARG A 34 -0.77 -2.71 -10.61
C ARG A 34 0.47 -3.58 -10.70
N LEU A 35 1.53 -3.21 -9.99
CA LEU A 35 2.79 -3.96 -9.94
C LEU A 35 2.69 -5.10 -8.93
N LYS A 36 2.29 -4.78 -7.70
CA LYS A 36 2.25 -5.73 -6.59
C LYS A 36 1.10 -5.41 -5.64
N ALA A 37 0.39 -6.45 -5.23
CA ALA A 37 -0.55 -6.41 -4.11
C ALA A 37 0.15 -7.00 -2.88
N MET A 38 0.17 -6.24 -1.79
CA MET A 38 0.88 -6.63 -0.56
C MET A 38 -0.04 -7.39 0.40
N ALA A 39 0.57 -8.10 1.34
CA ALA A 39 -0.16 -8.88 2.33
C ALA A 39 -1.05 -7.98 3.18
N ARG A 40 -2.23 -8.50 3.51
CA ARG A 40 -3.21 -7.81 4.34
C ARG A 40 -2.74 -7.77 5.79
N CYS A 41 -2.71 -6.58 6.37
CA CYS A 41 -2.48 -6.35 7.79
C CYS A 41 -3.73 -6.72 8.62
N SER A 42 -3.54 -6.93 9.92
CA SER A 42 -4.64 -7.27 10.85
C SER A 42 -5.63 -6.12 11.08
N GLN A 43 -5.25 -4.88 10.74
CA GLN A 43 -6.04 -3.67 10.90
C GLN A 43 -5.94 -2.76 9.66
N PRO A 44 -6.86 -1.78 9.52
CA PRO A 44 -6.80 -0.75 8.48
C PRO A 44 -5.47 0.00 8.40
N ILE A 45 -5.13 0.48 7.20
CA ILE A 45 -4.00 1.39 6.96
C ILE A 45 -4.57 2.79 6.69
N PRO A 46 -4.67 3.68 7.70
CA PRO A 46 -5.26 5.00 7.50
C PRO A 46 -4.31 5.98 6.82
N CYS A 47 -3.00 5.85 7.00
CA CYS A 47 -2.01 6.69 6.35
C CYS A 47 -0.75 5.94 5.97
N SER A 48 -0.16 6.36 4.86
CA SER A 48 1.13 5.91 4.37
C SER A 48 1.88 7.05 3.68
N THR A 49 3.21 6.95 3.62
CA THR A 49 4.09 7.91 2.94
C THR A 49 5.37 7.22 2.49
N PHE A 50 5.99 7.74 1.43
CA PHE A 50 7.39 7.44 1.12
C PHE A 50 8.30 8.43 1.84
N ASN A 51 9.55 8.03 2.04
CA ASN A 51 10.64 8.94 2.38
C ASN A 51 11.08 9.76 1.14
N ASN A 52 11.96 10.73 1.35
CA ASN A 52 12.33 11.71 0.32
C ASN A 52 12.99 11.09 -0.92
N ASP A 53 13.77 10.02 -0.77
CA ASP A 53 14.41 9.31 -1.86
C ASP A 53 13.55 8.14 -2.41
N GLY A 54 12.43 7.81 -1.78
CA GLY A 54 11.55 6.71 -2.18
C GLY A 54 12.08 5.30 -1.83
N SER A 55 13.15 5.19 -1.06
CA SER A 55 13.75 3.91 -0.65
C SER A 55 12.98 3.19 0.47
N ILE A 56 12.12 3.90 1.20
CA ILE A 56 11.33 3.37 2.31
C ILE A 56 9.88 3.83 2.17
N PHE A 57 8.97 2.86 2.26
CA PHE A 57 7.54 3.07 2.37
C PHE A 57 7.09 2.87 3.82
N ALA A 58 6.67 3.97 4.46
CA ALA A 58 6.13 3.94 5.81
C ALA A 58 4.60 3.85 5.77
N TYR A 59 4.01 3.00 6.60
CA TYR A 59 2.56 2.90 6.74
C TYR A 59 2.15 2.61 8.18
N SER A 60 1.03 3.20 8.59
CA SER A 60 0.44 2.95 9.90
C SER A 60 -0.62 1.85 9.82
N VAL A 61 -0.72 1.03 10.86
CA VAL A 61 -1.74 -0.01 10.99
C VAL A 61 -2.46 0.23 12.30
N CYS A 62 -3.67 0.77 12.23
CA CYS A 62 -4.47 1.08 13.40
C CYS A 62 -5.96 1.20 13.06
N TYR A 63 -6.77 1.16 14.12
CA TYR A 63 -8.20 1.31 14.02
C TYR A 63 -8.57 2.72 13.56
N ASN A 64 -9.23 2.82 12.40
CA ASN A 64 -9.56 4.09 11.75
C ASN A 64 -11.04 4.51 11.91
N TRP A 65 -11.73 4.00 12.94
CA TRP A 65 -13.14 4.33 13.21
C TRP A 65 -14.13 3.90 12.12
N SER A 66 -13.72 3.04 11.18
CA SER A 66 -14.60 2.52 10.12
C SER A 66 -15.85 1.79 10.61
N LYS A 67 -15.84 1.28 11.85
CA LYS A 67 -16.99 0.59 12.50
C LYS A 67 -17.52 1.31 13.75
N GLY A 68 -17.22 2.59 13.94
CA GLY A 68 -17.72 3.38 15.07
C GLY A 68 -17.04 3.12 16.43
N ALA A 69 -17.39 3.94 17.43
CA ALA A 69 -16.77 3.95 18.77
C ALA A 69 -16.91 2.61 19.49
N GLU A 70 -18.08 2.00 19.35
CA GLU A 70 -18.46 0.75 20.01
C GLU A 70 -17.51 -0.42 19.68
N ASN A 71 -16.84 -0.36 18.53
CA ASN A 71 -15.90 -1.38 18.07
C ASN A 71 -14.43 -1.01 18.37
N HIS A 72 -14.19 0.14 19.02
CA HIS A 72 -12.86 0.53 19.46
C HIS A 72 -12.65 0.09 20.92
N ASN A 73 -11.69 -0.80 21.15
CA ASN A 73 -11.27 -1.18 22.49
C ASN A 73 -9.88 -0.59 22.80
N PRO A 74 -9.79 0.50 23.59
CA PRO A 74 -8.53 1.16 23.90
C PRO A 74 -7.52 0.23 24.61
N ALA A 75 -7.99 -0.74 25.39
CA ALA A 75 -7.11 -1.66 26.13
C ALA A 75 -6.38 -2.65 25.22
N THR A 76 -6.92 -2.93 24.03
CA THR A 76 -6.33 -3.85 23.04
C THR A 76 -5.91 -3.15 21.75
N ALA A 77 -6.23 -1.87 21.58
CA ALA A 77 -5.90 -1.08 20.40
C ALA A 77 -4.40 -0.82 20.34
N LYS A 78 -3.69 -1.67 19.59
CA LYS A 78 -2.29 -1.46 19.25
C LYS A 78 -2.18 -0.77 17.91
N ASN A 79 -1.43 0.32 17.90
CA ASN A 79 -1.06 1.06 16.71
C ASN A 79 0.35 0.65 16.31
N TYR A 80 0.52 0.25 15.05
CA TYR A 80 1.83 -0.10 14.52
C TYR A 80 2.23 0.90 13.44
N ILE A 81 3.52 1.16 13.35
CA ILE A 81 4.13 1.85 12.22
C ILE A 81 5.12 0.86 11.62
N TYR A 82 4.90 0.51 10.37
CA TYR A 82 5.76 -0.40 9.63
C TYR A 82 6.55 0.39 8.59
N LEU A 83 7.79 -0.05 8.40
CA LEU A 83 8.67 0.45 7.35
C LEU A 83 8.92 -0.72 6.40
N HIS A 84 8.54 -0.53 5.14
CA HIS A 84 8.78 -1.49 4.08
C HIS A 84 9.84 -0.92 3.15
N VAL A 85 10.91 -1.67 2.91
CA VAL A 85 11.93 -1.34 1.91
C VAL A 85 11.48 -1.98 0.60
N PRO A 86 10.94 -1.21 -0.36
CA PRO A 86 10.43 -1.77 -1.61
C PRO A 86 11.55 -2.47 -2.36
N GLN A 87 11.34 -3.73 -2.71
CA GLN A 87 12.28 -4.45 -3.54
C GLN A 87 12.08 -4.04 -5.00
N GLU A 88 13.15 -4.06 -5.80
CA GLU A 88 13.07 -3.72 -7.23
C GLU A 88 11.99 -4.55 -7.96
N SER A 89 11.81 -5.81 -7.57
CA SER A 89 10.75 -6.69 -8.10
C SER A 89 9.31 -6.27 -7.79
N GLU A 90 9.10 -5.35 -6.83
CA GLU A 90 7.79 -4.86 -6.39
C GLU A 90 7.44 -3.50 -7.02
N VAL A 91 8.46 -2.71 -7.37
CA VAL A 91 8.33 -1.36 -7.94
C VAL A 91 8.67 -1.28 -9.42
N THR A 92 9.30 -2.30 -9.98
CA THR A 92 9.64 -2.36 -11.41
C THR A 92 8.71 -3.31 -12.15
N SER A 93 8.16 -2.82 -13.26
CA SER A 93 7.40 -3.62 -14.22
C SER A 93 8.26 -4.79 -14.73
N LYS A 94 7.85 -6.04 -14.48
CA LYS A 94 8.46 -7.18 -15.19
C LYS A 94 8.22 -6.98 -16.69
N PRO A 95 9.24 -7.14 -17.56
CA PRO A 95 9.01 -7.13 -19.00
C PRO A 95 7.96 -8.20 -19.30
N ARG A 96 6.90 -7.80 -20.00
CA ARG A 96 5.89 -8.74 -20.50
C ARG A 96 6.65 -9.72 -21.40
N ILE A 97 6.79 -10.97 -20.96
CA ILE A 97 7.24 -12.04 -21.86
C ILE A 97 6.18 -12.09 -22.95
N ALA A 98 6.50 -11.56 -24.13
CA ALA A 98 5.68 -11.72 -25.30
C ALA A 98 5.66 -13.22 -25.61
N THR A 99 4.59 -13.91 -25.24
CA THR A 99 4.31 -15.25 -25.75
C THR A 99 4.12 -15.11 -27.25
N GLY A 100 5.20 -15.36 -27.98
CA GLY A 100 5.21 -15.35 -29.43
C GLY A 100 4.25 -16.38 -30.00
N GLY A 101 3.60 -15.99 -31.09
CA GLY A 101 3.12 -16.88 -32.14
C GLY A 101 1.87 -17.69 -31.83
N ARG A 102 0.72 -17.17 -32.28
CA ARG A 102 -0.27 -18.04 -32.93
C ARG A 102 -0.22 -17.71 -34.43
N LYS A 103 0.41 -18.61 -35.18
CA LYS A 103 0.17 -18.77 -36.61
C LYS A 103 -1.26 -19.29 -36.82
#